data_AF-A0A3D4VZH8-F1
#
_entry.id   AF-A0A3D4VZH8-F1
#
_cell.length_a   1.000
_cell.length_b   1.000
_cell.length_c   1.000
_cell.angle_alpha   90.00
_cell.angle_beta   90.00
_cell.angle_gamma   90.00
#
_symmetry.space_group_name_H-M   'P 1'
#
loop_
_entity.id
_entity.type
_entity.pdbx_description
1 polymer ?
#
loop_
_entity_poly.entity_id
_entity_poly.type
_entity_poly.pdbx_seq_one_letter_code
_entity_poly.pdbx_strand_id
1 'polypeptide(L)'
;ATGRSDFPNQVNNVLCFPGLFKGALSVRARDINDQMKLAAAYAIADLITDADRSEENIIPGAFDPRVAEAVAAAVAKAARETGVARL
;
A
#
# COMPACT_ATOMS: atom_id res chain seq x y z
N ALA A 1 -5.57 6.10 16.34
CA ALA A 1 -4.38 5.76 15.51
C ALA A 1 -3.26 6.76 15.80
N THR A 2 -2.00 6.30 15.84
CA THR A 2 -0.81 7.15 16.06
C THR A 2 0.34 6.68 15.16
N GLY A 3 1.46 7.40 15.10
CA GLY A 3 2.67 6.91 14.43
C GLY A 3 3.56 5.99 15.29
N ARG A 4 3.22 5.82 16.57
CA ARG A 4 4.05 5.09 17.54
C ARG A 4 3.79 3.58 17.46
N SER A 5 4.84 2.78 17.64
CA SER A 5 4.76 1.32 17.58
C SER A 5 4.22 0.67 18.85
N ASP A 6 4.13 1.41 19.95
CA ASP A 6 3.63 0.93 21.26
C ASP A 6 2.12 1.14 21.45
N PHE A 7 1.40 1.59 20.42
CA PHE A 7 -0.05 1.76 20.41
C PHE A 7 -0.70 0.98 19.26
N PRO A 8 -1.97 0.56 19.40
CA PRO A 8 -2.75 0.03 18.28
C PRO A 8 -2.83 1.03 17.12
N ASN A 9 -3.06 0.50 15.92
CA ASN A 9 -3.25 1.29 14.70
C ASN A 9 -2.08 2.22 14.38
N GLN A 10 -0.88 1.64 14.23
CA GLN A 10 0.32 2.37 13.86
C GLN A 10 0.24 2.81 12.39
N VAL A 11 0.13 4.12 12.16
CA VAL A 11 0.20 4.73 10.83
C VAL A 11 1.66 5.00 10.51
N ASN A 12 2.24 4.23 9.60
CA ASN A 12 3.65 4.32 9.25
C ASN A 12 3.87 4.05 7.75
N ASN A 13 4.77 4.82 7.14
CA ASN A 13 5.10 4.73 5.72
C ASN A 13 5.73 3.38 5.32
N VAL A 14 6.22 2.59 6.29
CA VAL A 14 6.68 1.21 6.06
C VAL A 14 5.59 0.34 5.41
N LEU A 15 4.31 0.67 5.63
CA LEU A 15 3.18 0.01 4.97
C LEU A 15 3.03 0.36 3.49
N CYS A 16 3.67 1.43 3.02
CA CYS A 16 3.51 1.93 1.66
C CYS A 16 4.80 1.83 0.85
N PHE A 17 5.92 2.37 1.35
CA PHE A 17 7.14 2.54 0.55
C PHE A 17 7.66 1.26 -0.11
N PRO A 18 7.79 0.11 0.59
CA PRO A 18 8.34 -1.10 -0.03
C PRO A 18 7.50 -1.54 -1.23
N GLY A 19 6.17 -1.60 -1.07
CA GLY A 19 5.26 -1.99 -2.14
C GLY A 19 5.16 -0.96 -3.25
N LEU A 20 5.05 0.34 -2.91
CA LEU A 20 4.95 1.44 -3.86
C LEU A 20 6.15 1.45 -4.82
N PHE A 21 7.37 1.41 -4.29
CA PHE A 21 8.57 1.39 -5.12
C PHE A 21 8.73 0.07 -5.87
N LYS A 22 8.43 -1.08 -5.24
CA LYS A 22 8.48 -2.38 -5.93
C LYS A 22 7.54 -2.40 -7.14
N GLY A 23 6.30 -1.94 -6.98
CA GLY A 23 5.30 -1.85 -8.04
C GLY A 23 5.77 -0.94 -9.16
N ALA A 24 6.13 0.31 -8.85
CA ALA A 24 6.59 1.29 -9.82
C ALA A 24 7.84 0.82 -10.60
N LEU A 25 8.82 0.23 -9.92
CA LEU A 25 10.05 -0.28 -10.53
C LEU A 25 9.78 -1.49 -11.43
N SER A 26 8.89 -2.40 -11.02
CA SER A 26 8.59 -3.62 -11.79
C SER A 26 8.01 -3.34 -13.19
N VAL A 27 7.30 -2.23 -13.36
CA VAL A 27 6.75 -1.78 -14.66
C VAL A 27 7.50 -0.59 -15.27
N ARG A 28 8.65 -0.24 -14.67
CA ARG A 28 9.50 0.90 -15.08
C ARG A 28 8.70 2.20 -15.22
N ALA A 29 7.81 2.48 -14.28
CA ALA A 29 7.01 3.71 -14.27
C ALA A 29 7.91 4.94 -14.40
N ARG A 30 7.45 5.95 -15.15
CA ARG A 30 8.16 7.23 -15.32
C ARG A 30 7.89 8.21 -14.18
N ASP A 31 6.82 8.01 -13.43
CA ASP A 31 6.35 8.90 -12.38
C ASP A 31 5.52 8.11 -11.34
N ILE A 32 5.30 8.71 -10.16
CA ILE A 32 4.37 8.26 -9.12
C ILE A 32 3.17 9.22 -9.06
N ASN A 33 2.13 8.93 -9.85
CA ASN A 33 0.95 9.77 -9.92
C ASN A 33 -0.07 9.49 -8.79
N ASP A 34 -1.12 10.31 -8.71
CA ASP A 34 -2.13 10.20 -7.64
C ASP A 34 -2.95 8.91 -7.71
N GLN A 35 -3.17 8.35 -8.91
CA GLN A 35 -3.85 7.05 -9.05
C GLN A 35 -3.03 5.92 -8.44
N MET A 36 -1.70 5.96 -8.59
CA MET A 36 -0.80 5.00 -7.93
C MET A 36 -0.83 5.15 -6.40
N LYS A 37 -0.90 6.38 -5.87
CA LYS A 37 -1.02 6.63 -4.43
C LYS A 37 -2.36 6.12 -3.88
N LEU A 38 -3.45 6.38 -4.58
CA LEU A 38 -4.78 5.88 -4.23
C LEU A 38 -4.82 4.35 -4.27
N ALA A 39 -4.24 3.73 -5.32
CA ALA A 39 -4.16 2.28 -5.44
C ALA A 39 -3.36 1.65 -4.27
N ALA A 40 -2.27 2.28 -3.85
CA ALA A 40 -1.52 1.85 -2.67
C ALA A 40 -2.37 1.95 -1.39
N ALA A 41 -3.09 3.06 -1.19
CA ALA A 41 -3.94 3.26 -0.03
C ALA A 41 -5.07 2.22 0.05
N TYR A 42 -5.76 1.96 -1.07
CA TYR A 42 -6.80 0.93 -1.12
C TYR A 42 -6.22 -0.46 -0.89
N ALA A 43 -5.07 -0.79 -1.48
CA ALA A 43 -4.42 -2.08 -1.26
C ALA A 43 -4.02 -2.32 0.21
N ILE A 44 -3.66 -1.27 0.96
CA ILE A 44 -3.41 -1.38 2.41
C ILE A 44 -4.72 -1.59 3.17
N ALA A 45 -5.76 -0.81 2.84
CA ALA A 45 -7.05 -0.87 3.52
C ALA A 45 -7.76 -2.22 3.32
N ASP A 46 -7.70 -2.77 2.11
CA ASP A 46 -8.36 -4.03 1.73
C ASP A 46 -7.75 -5.27 2.41
N LEU A 47 -6.61 -5.14 3.09
CA LEU A 47 -6.01 -6.23 3.88
C LEU A 47 -6.69 -6.44 5.24
N ILE A 48 -7.52 -5.50 5.68
CA ILE A 48 -8.37 -5.64 6.87
C ILE A 48 -9.78 -5.99 6.41
N THR A 49 -10.19 -7.23 6.64
CA THR A 49 -11.55 -7.66 6.33
C THR A 49 -12.55 -7.02 7.30
N ASP A 50 -13.82 -6.95 6.91
CA ASP A 50 -14.87 -6.45 7.82
C ASP A 50 -15.00 -7.29 9.10
N ALA A 51 -14.65 -8.58 9.03
CA ALA A 51 -14.64 -9.48 10.19
C ALA A 51 -13.45 -9.21 11.14
N ASP A 52 -12.31 -8.77 10.60
CA ASP A 52 -11.12 -8.45 11.39
C ASP A 52 -11.13 -7.01 11.93
N ARG A 53 -12.00 -6.15 11.39
CA ARG A 53 -12.04 -4.73 11.74
C ARG A 53 -12.54 -4.52 13.16
N SER A 54 -11.78 -3.76 13.94
CA SER A 54 -12.16 -3.31 15.27
C SER A 54 -11.59 -1.92 15.54
N GLU A 55 -11.94 -1.30 16.67
CA GLU A 55 -11.37 0.00 17.08
C GLU A 55 -9.84 -0.05 17.22
N GLU A 56 -9.28 -1.22 17.50
CA GLU A 56 -7.83 -1.45 17.64
C GLU A 56 -7.16 -2.04 16.39
N ASN A 57 -7.94 -2.37 15.35
CA ASN A 57 -7.46 -2.99 14.13
C ASN A 57 -8.10 -2.36 12.87
N ILE A 58 -7.69 -1.13 12.54
CA ILE A 58 -8.15 -0.40 11.34
C ILE A 58 -7.08 -0.29 10.25
N ILE A 59 -5.85 -0.70 10.52
CA ILE A 59 -4.72 -0.66 9.59
C ILE A 59 -3.82 -1.88 9.85
N PRO A 60 -3.26 -2.54 8.81
CA PRO A 60 -2.36 -3.67 9.00
C PRO A 60 -1.15 -3.32 9.86
N GLY A 61 -0.61 -4.32 10.56
CA GLY A 61 0.63 -4.16 11.30
C GLY A 61 1.80 -3.79 10.39
N ALA A 62 2.74 -2.99 10.91
CA ALA A 62 3.88 -2.45 10.16
C ALA A 62 4.72 -3.49 9.39
N PHE A 63 4.74 -4.74 9.86
CA PHE A 63 5.49 -5.85 9.29
C PHE A 63 4.60 -6.97 8.74
N ASP A 64 3.32 -6.69 8.47
CA ASP A 64 2.44 -7.65 7.83
C ASP A 64 3.02 -8.02 6.44
N PRO A 65 3.41 -9.29 6.22
CA PRO A 65 4.12 -9.70 5.01
C PRO A 65 3.26 -9.58 3.74
N ARG A 66 1.94 -9.44 3.88
CA ARG A 66 1.00 -9.30 2.76
C ARG A 66 1.04 -7.91 2.15
N VAL A 67 1.41 -6.89 2.93
CA VAL A 67 1.29 -5.47 2.55
C VAL A 67 2.15 -5.13 1.34
N ALA A 68 3.44 -5.48 1.36
CA ALA A 68 4.36 -5.09 0.31
C ALA A 68 3.96 -5.66 -1.06
N GLU A 69 3.53 -6.92 -1.13
CA GLU A 69 3.10 -7.56 -2.38
C GLU A 69 1.77 -7.02 -2.89
N ALA A 70 0.79 -6.83 -2.01
CA ALA A 70 -0.52 -6.28 -2.37
C ALA A 70 -0.39 -4.85 -2.94
N VAL A 71 0.36 -3.99 -2.25
CA VAL A 71 0.63 -2.62 -2.71
C VAL A 71 1.40 -2.62 -4.03
N ALA A 72 2.42 -3.48 -4.18
CA ALA A 72 3.20 -3.54 -5.42
C ALA A 72 2.33 -3.92 -6.63
N ALA A 73 1.45 -4.92 -6.48
CA ALA A 73 0.55 -5.35 -7.53
C ALA A 73 -0.45 -4.24 -7.92
N ALA A 74 -1.05 -3.57 -6.93
CA ALA A 74 -1.99 -2.48 -7.17
C ALA A 74 -1.34 -1.27 -7.84
N VAL A 75 -0.14 -0.89 -7.40
CA VAL A 75 0.62 0.23 -7.96
C VAL A 75 1.08 -0.06 -9.39
N ALA A 76 1.58 -1.28 -9.66
CA ALA A 76 1.97 -1.69 -11.00
C ALA A 76 0.79 -1.65 -11.97
N LYS A 77 -0.40 -2.09 -11.52
CA LYS A 77 -1.64 -2.00 -12.28
C LYS A 77 -2.01 -0.55 -12.59
N ALA A 78 -2.07 0.31 -11.57
CA ALA A 78 -2.41 1.72 -11.74
C ALA A 78 -1.43 2.47 -12.65
N ALA A 79 -0.13 2.16 -12.56
CA ALA A 79 0.88 2.73 -13.45
C ALA A 79 0.66 2.36 -14.93
N ARG A 80 0.20 1.13 -15.20
CA ARG A 80 -0.16 0.69 -16.56
C ARG A 80 -1.43 1.37 -17.06
N GLU A 81 -2.47 1.40 -16.24
CA GLU A 81 -3.77 2.00 -16.58
C GLU A 81 -3.69 3.50 -16.86
N THR A 82 -2.79 4.20 -16.16
CA THR A 82 -2.56 5.64 -16.35
C THR A 82 -1.48 5.97 -17.39
N GLY A 83 -0.90 4.96 -18.05
CA GLY A 83 0.06 5.16 -19.14
C GLY A 83 1.44 5.66 -18.72
N VAL A 84 1.77 5.65 -17.42
CA VAL A 84 3.11 6.03 -16.93
C VAL A 84 4.08 4.85 -16.92
N ALA A 85 3.58 3.61 -17.00
CA ALA A 85 4.39 2.40 -17.14
C ALA A 85 5.09 2.34 -18.51
N ARG A 86 6.27 1.70 -18.56
CA ARG A 86 7.02 1.43 -19.79
C ARG A 86 7.10 -0.07 -20.13
N LEU A 87 6.43 -0.92 -19.36
CA LEU A 87 6.30 -2.38 -19.54
C LEU A 87 4.87 -2.85 -19.32
#